data_AF-A0A9E2MG36-F1
#
_entry.id   AF-A0A9E2MG36-F1
#
_cell.length_a   1.000
_cell.length_b   1.000
_cell.length_c   1.000
_cell.angle_alpha   90.00
_cell.angle_beta   90.00
_cell.angle_gamma   90.00
#
_symmetry.space_group_name_H-M   'P 1'
#
loop_
_entity.id
_entity.type
_entity.pdbx_description
1 polymer ?
#
loop_
_entity_poly.entity_id
_entity_poly.type
_entity_poly.pdbx_seq_one_letter_code
_entity_poly.pdbx_strand_id
1 'polypeptide(L)'
;MRKEPLKIGRLFINILLIAGLIALLAVYFVTVSDLPSRLYTTDQWEYLSYNTARSITQTAPTLNAEMAAMEEGIVATAILSEWETKVDASLTARYEEQAGVIITVYDLDYQSEYLLTYPGPAESATVTLFFPFPNNLETLHEVRFLVDGEEPPDAQYSVQGISWQAALTTDQEHKIAVDYKADGVNSFAYGLQQNRRSDVNVTLTVLGLQGSEVPQFSLPTTDVTNLEDGEQFAWQYTGLIPNRDIQLNLPTRLSFAQRVAQLQDDFRALGSWAPILIGLFLASLAILLRFAGVRLPLESYLMIGFALALFYPALTFLSGLVNVTPAAILSLAVVSALLVVFLGLTAGWRQTWWRVGLLLLIFLGIFSLGMLTPWRRLMTTGGGLLLVATFMIAYARRTISPEPKAEQASEPEEKPELEPELEPELEPEPETAPELPPGDATPRQPVRAHCPQCGRALAEDYAFCPGCSYDTSDLHRCESCGHEQYIPPEAEKTYCLHCGDPLC
;
A
#
# COMPACT_ATOMS: atom_id res chain seq x y z
N MET A 1 39.00 50.37 23.42
CA MET A 1 38.93 48.97 22.91
C MET A 1 37.97 48.11 23.76
N ARG A 2 36.64 48.34 23.69
CA ARG A 2 35.66 47.62 24.55
C ARG A 2 34.34 47.29 23.82
N LYS A 3 34.42 46.80 22.57
CA LYS A 3 33.24 46.50 21.72
C LYS A 3 33.12 45.04 21.22
N GLU A 4 33.91 44.10 21.75
CA GLU A 4 33.86 42.69 21.31
C GLU A 4 32.96 41.70 22.09
N PRO A 5 32.47 41.94 23.33
CA PRO A 5 31.74 40.88 24.06
C PRO A 5 30.35 40.56 23.46
N LEU A 6 29.77 41.47 22.65
CA LEU A 6 28.43 41.28 22.06
C LEU A 6 28.41 40.29 20.88
N LYS A 7 29.53 40.10 20.17
CA LYS A 7 29.59 39.17 19.03
C LYS A 7 29.64 37.71 19.49
N ILE A 8 30.37 37.45 20.57
CA ILE A 8 30.52 36.10 21.15
C ILE A 8 29.18 35.59 21.68
N GLY A 9 28.40 36.45 22.36
CA GLY A 9 27.08 36.07 22.88
C GLY A 9 26.09 35.66 21.79
N ARG A 10 26.02 36.39 20.67
CA ARG A 10 25.12 36.03 19.54
C ARG A 10 25.53 34.74 18.85
N LEU A 11 26.84 34.51 18.67
CA LEU A 11 27.34 33.27 18.08
C LEU A 11 26.94 32.06 18.94
N PHE A 12 27.09 32.18 20.26
CA PHE A 12 26.68 31.14 21.20
C PHE A 12 25.18 30.84 21.14
N ILE A 13 24.33 31.88 21.12
CA ILE A 13 22.86 31.72 21.01
C ILE A 13 22.49 31.01 19.70
N ASN A 14 23.08 31.41 18.57
CA ASN A 14 22.79 30.79 17.27
C ASN A 14 23.20 29.32 17.23
N ILE A 15 24.37 28.96 17.80
CA ILE A 15 24.80 27.56 17.91
C ILE A 15 23.80 26.75 18.75
N LEU A 16 23.36 27.31 19.89
CA LEU A 16 22.40 26.65 20.77
C LEU A 16 21.04 26.43 20.10
N LEU A 17 20.56 27.41 19.33
CA LEU A 17 19.32 27.31 18.56
C LEU A 17 19.42 26.30 17.41
N ILE A 18 20.54 26.26 16.68
CA ILE A 18 20.77 25.26 15.62
C ILE A 18 20.81 23.86 16.24
N ALA A 19 21.57 23.68 17.32
CA ALA A 19 21.65 22.41 18.03
C ALA A 19 20.28 21.95 18.54
N GLY A 20 19.49 22.87 19.11
CA GLY A 20 18.13 22.56 19.56
C GLY A 20 17.20 22.16 18.42
N LEU A 21 17.30 22.80 17.24
CA LEU A 21 16.48 22.46 16.08
C LEU A 21 16.84 21.08 15.53
N ILE A 22 18.13 20.79 15.41
CA ILE A 22 18.62 19.47 15.00
C ILE A 22 18.18 18.40 16.00
N ALA A 23 18.32 18.67 17.30
CA ALA A 23 17.88 17.74 18.35
C ALA A 23 16.38 17.47 18.29
N LEU A 24 15.55 18.51 18.08
CA LEU A 24 14.10 18.34 17.92
C LEU A 24 13.75 17.45 16.73
N LEU A 25 14.38 17.69 15.57
CA LEU A 25 14.15 16.89 14.36
C LEU A 25 14.66 15.45 14.52
N ALA A 26 15.80 15.25 15.18
CA ALA A 26 16.34 13.94 15.47
C ALA A 26 15.42 13.16 16.43
N VAL A 27 14.93 13.80 17.50
CA VAL A 27 13.97 13.20 18.44
C VAL A 27 12.69 12.81 17.71
N TYR A 28 12.15 13.69 16.86
CA TYR A 28 10.98 13.37 16.04
C TYR A 28 11.24 12.18 15.13
N PHE A 29 12.36 12.17 14.39
CA PHE A 29 12.71 11.08 13.48
C PHE A 29 12.87 9.74 14.21
N VAL A 30 13.56 9.73 15.36
CA VAL A 30 13.72 8.52 16.20
C VAL A 30 12.37 8.05 16.71
N THR A 31 11.53 8.96 17.21
CA THR A 31 10.19 8.63 17.71
C THR A 31 9.36 7.98 16.62
N VAL A 32 9.35 8.55 15.41
CA VAL A 32 8.56 8.01 14.29
C VAL A 32 9.14 6.70 13.74
N SER A 33 10.47 6.57 13.72
CA SER A 33 11.13 5.34 13.26
C SER A 33 10.96 4.16 14.22
N ASP A 34 10.80 4.45 15.52
CA ASP A 34 10.62 3.46 16.60
C ASP A 34 9.16 3.29 17.02
N LEU A 35 8.21 3.92 16.31
CA LEU A 35 6.77 3.64 16.47
C LEU A 35 6.41 2.14 16.39
N PRO A 36 6.89 1.33 15.42
CA PRO A 36 6.38 -0.04 15.25
C PRO A 36 6.68 -0.95 16.44
N SER A 37 7.80 -0.74 17.13
CA SER A 37 8.18 -1.51 18.32
C SER A 37 7.38 -1.12 19.57
N ARG A 38 6.69 0.04 19.53
CA ARG A 38 6.02 0.65 20.69
C ARG A 38 4.50 0.79 20.54
N LEU A 39 3.96 0.70 19.33
CA LEU A 39 2.55 0.94 19.07
C LEU A 39 1.66 -0.19 19.61
N TYR A 40 2.15 -1.42 19.56
CA TYR A 40 1.43 -2.58 20.05
C TYR A 40 2.18 -3.24 21.19
N THR A 41 1.47 -3.54 22.27
CA THR A 41 1.93 -4.51 23.26
C THR A 41 1.98 -5.90 22.64
N THR A 42 2.74 -6.82 23.24
CA THR A 42 2.79 -8.22 22.80
C THR A 42 1.38 -8.82 22.72
N ASP A 43 0.54 -8.55 23.72
CA ASP A 43 -0.85 -9.01 23.76
C ASP A 43 -1.70 -8.47 22.60
N GLN A 44 -1.50 -7.20 22.21
CA GLN A 44 -2.20 -6.60 21.08
C GLN A 44 -1.77 -7.23 19.74
N TRP A 45 -0.48 -7.52 19.59
CA TRP A 45 0.05 -8.23 18.43
C TRP A 45 -0.49 -9.65 18.33
N GLU A 46 -0.49 -10.37 19.44
CA GLU A 46 -1.04 -11.72 19.53
C GLU A 46 -2.53 -11.70 19.15
N TYR A 47 -3.30 -10.78 19.75
CA TYR A 47 -4.72 -10.61 19.44
C TYR A 47 -4.98 -10.28 17.96
N LEU A 48 -4.21 -9.37 17.35
CA LEU A 48 -4.32 -9.07 15.92
C LEU A 48 -3.96 -10.27 15.04
N SER A 49 -2.85 -10.94 15.34
CA SER A 49 -2.36 -12.08 14.55
C SER A 49 -3.35 -13.25 14.59
N TYR A 50 -3.87 -13.55 15.77
CA TYR A 50 -4.89 -14.56 16.01
C TYR A 50 -6.17 -14.26 15.21
N ASN A 51 -6.67 -13.03 15.27
CA ASN A 51 -7.90 -12.65 14.57
C ASN A 51 -7.71 -12.48 13.05
N THR A 52 -6.50 -12.18 12.57
CA THR A 52 -6.23 -12.12 11.11
C THR A 52 -6.37 -13.50 10.47
N ALA A 53 -6.08 -14.58 11.20
CA ALA A 53 -6.26 -15.94 10.70
C ALA A 53 -7.74 -16.34 10.58
N ARG A 54 -8.65 -15.69 11.32
CA ARG A 54 -10.08 -16.06 11.42
C ARG A 54 -10.96 -15.45 10.31
N SER A 55 -10.37 -14.93 9.24
CA SER A 55 -11.13 -14.60 8.03
C SER A 55 -11.60 -15.88 7.34
N ILE A 56 -12.90 -15.95 7.05
CA ILE A 56 -13.54 -17.16 6.49
C ILE A 56 -13.42 -17.14 4.96
N THR A 57 -12.90 -18.23 4.42
CA THR A 57 -12.93 -18.54 2.99
C THR A 57 -13.64 -19.89 2.80
N GLN A 58 -14.88 -19.86 2.35
CA GLN A 58 -15.64 -21.06 2.00
C GLN A 58 -15.40 -21.39 0.54
N THR A 59 -15.07 -22.63 0.19
CA THR A 59 -14.96 -23.06 -1.20
C THR A 59 -16.16 -23.91 -1.62
N ALA A 60 -16.52 -23.88 -2.90
CA ALA A 60 -17.55 -24.77 -3.43
C ALA A 60 -17.17 -26.25 -3.20
N PRO A 61 -18.16 -27.16 -3.10
CA PRO A 61 -17.88 -28.57 -2.97
C PRO A 61 -17.04 -29.09 -4.15
N THR A 62 -16.32 -30.16 -3.90
CA THR A 62 -15.59 -30.92 -4.90
C THR A 62 -16.28 -32.25 -5.11
N LEU A 63 -16.17 -32.79 -6.32
CA LEU A 63 -16.84 -34.02 -6.67
C LEU A 63 -15.93 -34.86 -7.53
N ASN A 64 -15.77 -36.10 -7.11
CA ASN A 64 -14.99 -37.12 -7.80
C ASN A 64 -15.92 -38.25 -8.24
N ALA A 65 -16.00 -38.51 -9.54
CA ALA A 65 -16.78 -39.61 -10.07
C ALA A 65 -15.85 -40.79 -10.42
N GLU A 66 -16.12 -41.94 -9.81
CA GLU A 66 -15.54 -43.22 -10.14
C GLU A 66 -16.53 -43.98 -11.04
N MET A 67 -16.18 -44.12 -12.32
CA MET A 67 -16.98 -44.90 -13.26
C MET A 67 -16.70 -46.39 -13.06
N ALA A 68 -17.74 -47.21 -12.99
CA ALA A 68 -17.59 -48.66 -13.10
C ALA A 68 -16.99 -48.96 -14.48
N ALA A 69 -15.82 -49.62 -14.50
CA ALA A 69 -15.08 -49.88 -15.72
C ALA A 69 -15.97 -50.59 -16.76
N MET A 70 -16.32 -49.88 -17.83
CA MET A 70 -16.69 -50.54 -19.08
C MET A 70 -15.43 -51.27 -19.56
N GLU A 71 -15.58 -52.55 -19.89
CA GLU A 71 -14.53 -53.50 -20.28
C GLU A 71 -13.16 -52.89 -20.67
N GLU A 72 -12.09 -53.36 -20.01
CA GLU A 72 -10.67 -52.95 -20.14
C GLU A 72 -10.23 -51.65 -19.43
N GLY A 73 -10.15 -51.71 -18.08
CA GLY A 73 -9.02 -51.15 -17.30
C GLY A 73 -8.76 -49.64 -17.29
N ILE A 74 -9.56 -48.81 -17.98
CA ILE A 74 -9.37 -47.36 -18.03
C ILE A 74 -10.32 -46.71 -17.02
N VAL A 75 -9.76 -46.25 -15.89
CA VAL A 75 -10.45 -45.32 -14.98
C VAL A 75 -10.45 -43.95 -15.66
N ALA A 76 -11.54 -43.60 -16.33
CA ALA A 76 -11.73 -42.24 -16.81
C ALA A 76 -12.37 -41.41 -15.68
N THR A 77 -11.72 -40.31 -15.31
CA THR A 77 -12.30 -39.32 -14.40
C THR A 77 -13.28 -38.47 -15.20
N ALA A 78 -14.58 -38.63 -14.98
CA ALA A 78 -15.59 -37.78 -15.61
C ALA A 78 -15.63 -36.43 -14.87
N ILE A 79 -15.44 -35.33 -15.60
CA ILE A 79 -15.73 -33.98 -15.09
C ILE A 79 -17.25 -33.79 -15.20
N LEU A 80 -17.96 -33.81 -14.06
CA LEU A 80 -19.40 -33.56 -14.07
C LEU A 80 -19.70 -32.10 -14.46
N SER A 81 -20.79 -31.90 -15.20
CA SER A 81 -21.20 -30.64 -15.81
C SER A 81 -21.80 -29.64 -14.81
N GLU A 82 -21.84 -28.37 -15.26
CA GLU A 82 -22.63 -27.21 -14.82
C GLU A 82 -23.35 -27.37 -13.47
N TRP A 83 -22.80 -26.73 -12.43
CA TRP A 83 -23.50 -26.58 -11.15
C TRP A 83 -24.30 -25.28 -11.18
N GLU A 84 -25.58 -25.37 -10.85
CA GLU A 84 -26.30 -24.21 -10.35
C GLU A 84 -25.93 -24.07 -8.87
N THR A 85 -25.27 -22.95 -8.54
CA THR A 85 -24.87 -22.65 -7.17
C THR A 85 -25.74 -21.54 -6.63
N LYS A 86 -26.47 -21.85 -5.56
CA LYS A 86 -27.20 -20.85 -4.78
C LYS A 86 -26.61 -20.76 -3.38
N VAL A 87 -26.11 -19.59 -3.00
CA VAL A 87 -25.55 -19.36 -1.66
C VAL A 87 -26.20 -18.13 -1.06
N ASP A 88 -26.67 -18.27 0.17
CA ASP A 88 -27.12 -17.17 1.02
C ASP A 88 -26.27 -17.17 2.29
N ALA A 89 -25.56 -16.08 2.55
CA ALA A 89 -24.78 -15.94 3.77
C ALA A 89 -25.16 -14.65 4.49
N SER A 90 -25.56 -14.78 5.74
CA SER A 90 -25.87 -13.64 6.62
C SER A 90 -24.75 -13.45 7.64
N LEU A 91 -24.19 -12.25 7.67
CA LEU A 91 -23.07 -11.85 8.52
C LEU A 91 -23.57 -10.81 9.53
N THR A 92 -23.80 -11.23 10.76
CA THR A 92 -24.18 -10.30 11.84
C THR A 92 -22.91 -9.68 12.43
N ALA A 93 -22.53 -8.51 11.93
CA ALA A 93 -21.23 -7.91 12.20
C ALA A 93 -21.27 -6.89 13.36
N ARG A 94 -20.17 -6.82 14.12
CA ARG A 94 -19.99 -5.88 15.23
C ARG A 94 -18.52 -5.50 15.41
N TYR A 95 -18.26 -4.34 16.01
CA TYR A 95 -16.92 -3.97 16.44
C TYR A 95 -16.62 -4.56 17.80
N GLU A 96 -15.45 -5.20 17.92
CA GLU A 96 -14.94 -5.72 19.19
C GLU A 96 -13.62 -5.02 19.53
N GLU A 97 -13.56 -4.44 20.73
CA GLU A 97 -12.37 -3.78 21.26
C GLU A 97 -11.75 -4.64 22.35
N GLN A 98 -10.51 -5.08 22.13
CA GLN A 98 -9.72 -5.78 23.14
C GLN A 98 -8.33 -5.18 23.22
N ALA A 99 -7.87 -4.93 24.44
CA ALA A 99 -6.58 -4.33 24.73
C ALA A 99 -6.31 -3.01 23.94
N GLY A 100 -7.32 -2.23 23.55
CA GLY A 100 -7.15 -0.98 22.79
C GLY A 100 -6.97 -1.17 21.27
N VAL A 101 -7.18 -2.39 20.77
CA VAL A 101 -7.27 -2.72 19.35
C VAL A 101 -8.72 -3.00 19.01
N ILE A 102 -9.19 -2.47 17.88
CA ILE A 102 -10.55 -2.70 17.40
C ILE A 102 -10.46 -3.60 16.16
N ILE A 103 -11.29 -4.63 16.12
CA ILE A 103 -11.50 -5.51 14.97
C ILE A 103 -12.99 -5.62 14.65
N THR A 104 -13.30 -6.11 13.46
CA THR A 104 -14.68 -6.38 13.04
C THR A 104 -14.92 -7.87 13.05
N VAL A 105 -15.76 -8.34 13.97
CA VAL A 105 -16.15 -9.76 14.09
C VAL A 105 -17.57 -9.93 13.57
N TYR A 106 -17.92 -11.13 13.13
CA TYR A 106 -19.28 -11.45 12.70
C TYR A 106 -19.66 -12.88 13.04
N ASP A 107 -20.94 -13.07 13.31
CA ASP A 107 -21.55 -14.39 13.39
C ASP A 107 -22.14 -14.70 11.99
N LEU A 108 -21.68 -15.79 11.39
CA LEU A 108 -22.06 -16.25 10.05
C LEU A 108 -23.19 -17.28 10.14
N ASP A 109 -24.27 -17.06 9.40
CA ASP A 109 -25.28 -18.06 9.04
C ASP A 109 -25.10 -18.36 7.55
N TYR A 110 -24.50 -19.51 7.23
CA TYR A 110 -24.20 -19.92 5.87
C TYR A 110 -25.21 -20.96 5.42
N GLN A 111 -25.83 -20.71 4.26
CA GLN A 111 -26.79 -21.59 3.62
C GLN A 111 -26.43 -21.74 2.15
N SER A 112 -26.40 -22.97 1.67
CA SER A 112 -26.06 -23.25 0.28
C SER A 112 -26.93 -24.35 -0.28
N GLU A 113 -27.28 -24.22 -1.56
CA GLU A 113 -27.97 -25.22 -2.35
C GLU A 113 -27.19 -25.43 -3.65
N TYR A 114 -26.90 -26.69 -3.95
CA TYR A 114 -26.23 -27.13 -5.16
C TYR A 114 -27.13 -28.12 -5.89
N LEU A 115 -27.33 -27.91 -7.19
CA LEU A 115 -27.99 -28.89 -8.04
C LEU A 115 -26.93 -29.78 -8.68
N LEU A 116 -26.97 -31.08 -8.37
CA LEU A 116 -26.07 -32.08 -8.93
C LEU A 116 -26.80 -32.88 -10.00
N THR A 117 -26.30 -32.80 -11.23
CA THR A 117 -26.75 -33.64 -12.35
C THR A 117 -25.56 -34.43 -12.88
N TYR A 118 -25.75 -35.74 -13.10
CA TYR A 118 -24.72 -36.59 -13.70
C TYR A 118 -24.93 -36.73 -15.22
N PRO A 119 -24.13 -36.02 -16.06
CA PRO A 119 -24.22 -36.09 -17.52
C PRO A 119 -23.43 -37.25 -18.15
N GLY A 120 -22.84 -38.13 -17.32
CA GLY A 120 -21.83 -39.07 -17.79
C GLY A 120 -22.40 -40.13 -18.74
N PRO A 121 -21.57 -40.68 -19.65
CA PRO A 121 -22.02 -41.64 -20.66
C PRO A 121 -22.33 -43.03 -20.09
N ALA A 122 -21.83 -43.36 -18.89
CA ALA A 122 -22.10 -44.63 -18.23
C ALA A 122 -23.45 -44.58 -17.52
N GLU A 123 -24.24 -45.67 -17.57
CA GLU A 123 -25.58 -45.74 -16.95
C GLU A 123 -25.56 -45.49 -15.44
N SER A 124 -24.44 -45.80 -14.76
CA SER A 124 -24.22 -45.48 -13.36
C SER A 124 -22.76 -45.15 -13.06
N ALA A 125 -22.55 -44.25 -12.10
CA ALA A 125 -21.24 -43.94 -11.54
C ALA A 125 -21.32 -43.79 -10.02
N THR A 126 -20.24 -44.18 -9.33
CA THR A 126 -20.10 -43.89 -7.91
C THR A 126 -19.49 -42.50 -7.76
N VAL A 127 -20.20 -41.60 -7.12
CA VAL A 127 -19.80 -40.21 -6.96
C VAL A 127 -19.47 -39.95 -5.50
N THR A 128 -18.29 -39.41 -5.25
CA THR A 128 -17.84 -38.93 -3.95
C THR A 128 -17.84 -37.41 -3.96
N LEU A 129 -18.76 -36.82 -3.21
CA LEU A 129 -18.81 -35.39 -2.93
C LEU A 129 -18.02 -35.10 -1.66
N PHE A 130 -17.21 -34.04 -1.70
CA PHE A 130 -16.55 -33.48 -0.54
C PHE A 130 -16.83 -31.98 -0.43
N PHE A 131 -17.55 -31.57 0.61
CA PHE A 131 -17.76 -30.17 0.97
C PHE A 131 -16.72 -29.76 2.01
N PRO A 132 -15.71 -28.94 1.65
CA PRO A 132 -14.68 -28.51 2.58
C PRO A 132 -15.22 -27.47 3.56
N PHE A 133 -14.89 -27.60 4.85
CA PHE A 133 -15.05 -26.50 5.79
C PHE A 133 -13.86 -25.54 5.69
N PRO A 134 -14.04 -24.24 6.03
CA PRO A 134 -12.94 -23.31 6.10
C PRO A 134 -11.89 -23.76 7.13
N ASN A 135 -10.62 -23.77 6.74
CA ASN A 135 -9.52 -24.34 7.55
C ASN A 135 -9.24 -23.59 8.87
N ASN A 136 -9.78 -22.38 9.02
CA ASN A 136 -9.47 -21.48 10.14
C ASN A 136 -10.65 -21.32 11.11
N LEU A 137 -11.61 -22.24 11.08
CA LEU A 137 -12.73 -22.25 12.01
C LEU A 137 -12.33 -22.88 13.34
N GLU A 138 -12.54 -22.17 14.42
CA GLU A 138 -12.42 -22.71 15.78
C GLU A 138 -13.71 -23.39 16.23
N THR A 139 -14.83 -22.79 15.83
CA THR A 139 -16.18 -23.18 16.20
C THR A 139 -17.03 -23.30 14.95
N LEU A 140 -17.56 -24.50 14.73
CA LEU A 140 -18.56 -24.79 13.72
C LEU A 140 -19.74 -25.44 14.45
N HIS A 141 -20.94 -24.88 14.28
CA HIS A 141 -22.13 -25.39 14.97
C HIS A 141 -23.34 -25.36 14.05
N GLU A 142 -24.38 -26.13 14.42
CA GLU A 142 -25.60 -26.28 13.63
C GLU A 142 -25.36 -26.74 12.18
N VAL A 143 -24.34 -27.58 11.99
CA VAL A 143 -24.03 -28.18 10.69
C VAL A 143 -25.16 -29.10 10.24
N ARG A 144 -25.65 -28.90 9.02
CA ARG A 144 -26.63 -29.78 8.39
C ARG A 144 -26.21 -30.06 6.96
N PHE A 145 -26.24 -31.33 6.58
CA PHE A 145 -26.06 -31.78 5.20
C PHE A 145 -27.29 -32.55 4.77
N LEU A 146 -28.00 -32.04 3.77
CA LEU A 146 -29.23 -32.62 3.27
C LEU A 146 -29.06 -32.97 1.79
N VAL A 147 -29.50 -34.16 1.41
CA VAL A 147 -29.65 -34.59 0.02
C VAL A 147 -31.14 -34.83 -0.21
N ASP A 148 -31.73 -34.09 -1.13
CA ASP A 148 -33.17 -34.10 -1.43
C ASP A 148 -34.06 -33.84 -0.20
N GLY A 149 -33.55 -33.08 0.77
CA GLY A 149 -34.26 -32.68 1.98
C GLY A 149 -34.09 -33.63 3.18
N GLU A 150 -33.39 -34.76 3.02
CA GLU A 150 -33.10 -35.71 4.09
C GLU A 150 -31.59 -35.84 4.32
N GLU A 151 -31.17 -36.08 5.57
CA GLU A 151 -29.77 -36.33 5.88
C GLU A 151 -29.39 -37.76 5.47
N PRO A 152 -28.44 -37.95 4.54
CA PRO A 152 -28.11 -39.27 4.06
C PRO A 152 -27.35 -40.08 5.13
N PRO A 153 -27.65 -41.38 5.29
CA PRO A 153 -27.04 -42.21 6.34
C PRO A 153 -25.54 -42.41 6.17
N ASP A 154 -25.03 -42.23 4.94
CA ASP A 154 -23.62 -42.42 4.58
C ASP A 154 -22.81 -41.11 4.59
N ALA A 155 -23.38 -39.99 5.05
CA ALA A 155 -22.62 -38.75 5.24
C ALA A 155 -21.60 -38.88 6.38
N GLN A 156 -20.36 -38.51 6.08
CA GLN A 156 -19.26 -38.50 7.04
C GLN A 156 -18.86 -37.05 7.33
N TYR A 157 -18.98 -36.68 8.60
CA TYR A 157 -18.58 -35.36 9.09
C TYR A 157 -17.17 -35.41 9.68
N SER A 158 -16.34 -34.44 9.30
CA SER A 158 -14.99 -34.24 9.81
C SER A 158 -14.74 -32.76 10.05
N VAL A 159 -13.64 -32.43 10.74
CA VAL A 159 -13.22 -31.02 10.89
C VAL A 159 -12.78 -30.39 9.57
N GLN A 160 -12.41 -31.21 8.58
CA GLN A 160 -12.02 -30.77 7.24
C GLN A 160 -13.22 -30.53 6.33
N GLY A 161 -14.39 -31.10 6.64
CA GLY A 161 -15.54 -31.06 5.74
C GLY A 161 -16.49 -32.25 5.88
N ILE A 162 -17.43 -32.32 4.93
CA ILE A 162 -18.45 -33.35 4.81
C ILE A 162 -18.13 -34.19 3.57
N SER A 163 -18.07 -35.51 3.73
CA SER A 163 -17.90 -36.46 2.63
C SER A 163 -19.17 -37.28 2.47
N TRP A 164 -19.65 -37.43 1.23
CA TRP A 164 -20.81 -38.25 0.91
C TRP A 164 -20.56 -39.01 -0.37
N GLN A 165 -20.91 -40.30 -0.38
CA GLN A 165 -20.76 -41.16 -1.54
C GLN A 165 -22.13 -41.70 -1.96
N ALA A 166 -22.44 -41.66 -3.25
CA ALA A 166 -23.66 -42.22 -3.80
C ALA A 166 -23.48 -42.78 -5.20
N ALA A 167 -24.27 -43.79 -5.54
CA ALA A 167 -24.39 -44.25 -6.91
C ALA A 167 -25.42 -43.36 -7.64
N LEU A 168 -24.97 -42.64 -8.68
CA LEU A 168 -25.83 -41.81 -9.52
C LEU A 168 -26.08 -42.50 -10.85
N THR A 169 -27.33 -42.45 -11.33
CA THR A 169 -27.66 -42.83 -12.70
C THR A 169 -27.68 -41.61 -13.62
N THR A 170 -27.53 -41.81 -14.93
CA THR A 170 -27.66 -40.74 -15.93
C THR A 170 -29.00 -40.00 -15.78
N ASP A 171 -28.97 -38.67 -15.92
CA ASP A 171 -30.12 -37.76 -15.79
C ASP A 171 -30.80 -37.72 -14.40
N GLN A 172 -30.19 -38.35 -13.39
CA GLN A 172 -30.64 -38.18 -12.01
C GLN A 172 -30.14 -36.84 -11.46
N GLU A 173 -31.07 -36.07 -10.89
CA GLU A 173 -30.80 -34.81 -10.22
C GLU A 173 -30.88 -35.00 -8.70
N HIS A 174 -29.91 -34.43 -7.97
CA HIS A 174 -29.93 -34.34 -6.52
C HIS A 174 -29.79 -32.90 -6.08
N LYS A 175 -30.66 -32.48 -5.16
CA LYS A 175 -30.54 -31.19 -4.50
C LYS A 175 -29.75 -31.35 -3.21
N ILE A 176 -28.58 -30.74 -3.16
CA ILE A 176 -27.65 -30.83 -2.03
C ILE A 176 -27.71 -29.51 -1.28
N ALA A 177 -28.07 -29.55 0.00
CA ALA A 177 -28.09 -28.37 0.85
C ALA A 177 -27.08 -28.50 1.99
N VAL A 178 -26.29 -27.46 2.21
CA VAL A 178 -25.33 -27.38 3.32
C VAL A 178 -25.55 -26.09 4.08
N ASP A 179 -25.85 -26.25 5.37
CA ASP A 179 -26.03 -25.14 6.30
C ASP A 179 -25.04 -25.27 7.46
N TYR A 180 -24.47 -24.16 7.91
CA TYR A 180 -23.70 -24.12 9.15
C TYR A 180 -23.61 -22.71 9.72
N LYS A 181 -23.24 -22.62 11.00
CA LYS A 181 -22.90 -21.38 11.68
C LYS A 181 -21.45 -21.36 12.14
N ALA A 182 -20.83 -20.19 12.05
CA ALA A 182 -19.42 -19.98 12.39
C ALA A 182 -19.16 -18.54 12.82
N ASP A 183 -18.03 -18.30 13.49
CA ASP A 183 -17.58 -16.96 13.87
C ASP A 183 -16.41 -16.54 12.98
N GLY A 184 -16.54 -15.40 12.29
CA GLY A 184 -15.52 -14.88 11.37
C GLY A 184 -15.04 -13.48 11.73
N VAL A 185 -13.95 -13.06 11.08
CA VAL A 185 -13.34 -11.74 11.31
C VAL A 185 -12.93 -11.05 10.01
N ASN A 186 -13.16 -9.73 9.94
CA ASN A 186 -12.75 -8.76 8.91
C ASN A 186 -13.28 -8.96 7.49
N SER A 187 -13.31 -10.18 6.97
CA SER A 187 -13.74 -10.47 5.61
C SER A 187 -14.36 -11.86 5.50
N PHE A 188 -15.16 -12.02 4.45
CA PHE A 188 -15.71 -13.29 4.01
C PHE A 188 -15.40 -13.49 2.53
N ALA A 189 -15.03 -14.70 2.15
CA ALA A 189 -14.82 -15.07 0.76
C ALA A 189 -15.53 -16.38 0.42
N TYR A 190 -16.06 -16.45 -0.81
CA TYR A 190 -16.62 -17.65 -1.40
C TYR A 190 -15.86 -18.00 -2.69
N GLY A 191 -15.15 -19.13 -2.65
CA GLY A 191 -14.32 -19.65 -3.73
C GLY A 191 -15.16 -20.36 -4.79
N LEU A 192 -15.06 -19.90 -6.04
CA LEU A 192 -15.75 -20.48 -7.18
C LEU A 192 -14.83 -21.49 -7.90
N GLN A 193 -15.41 -22.49 -8.56
CA GLN A 193 -14.62 -23.40 -9.39
C GLN A 193 -14.09 -22.66 -10.63
N GLN A 194 -12.78 -22.42 -10.66
CA GLN A 194 -12.15 -21.65 -11.74
C GLN A 194 -12.18 -22.39 -13.08
N ASN A 195 -12.23 -21.62 -14.18
CA ASN A 195 -12.15 -22.12 -15.56
C ASN A 195 -13.27 -23.10 -15.96
N ARG A 196 -14.40 -23.10 -15.22
CA ARG A 196 -15.58 -23.90 -15.55
C ARG A 196 -16.80 -23.00 -15.69
N ARG A 197 -17.66 -23.31 -16.66
CA ARG A 197 -18.92 -22.61 -16.85
C ARG A 197 -19.90 -23.01 -15.75
N SER A 198 -20.47 -22.03 -15.05
CA SER A 198 -21.44 -22.25 -13.97
C SER A 198 -22.43 -21.10 -13.87
N ASP A 199 -23.61 -21.40 -13.33
CA ASP A 199 -24.59 -20.40 -12.95
C ASP A 199 -24.36 -20.06 -11.47
N VAL A 200 -24.13 -18.79 -11.19
CA VAL A 200 -23.74 -18.29 -9.87
C VAL A 200 -24.86 -17.39 -9.35
N ASN A 201 -25.46 -17.79 -8.24
CA ASN A 201 -26.46 -17.01 -7.49
C ASN A 201 -26.03 -16.91 -6.02
N VAL A 202 -25.23 -15.91 -5.70
CA VAL A 202 -24.71 -15.69 -4.35
C VAL A 202 -25.27 -14.40 -3.79
N THR A 203 -25.81 -14.46 -2.57
CA THR A 203 -26.28 -13.30 -1.82
C THR A 203 -25.53 -13.25 -0.49
N LEU A 204 -24.88 -12.13 -0.21
CA LEU A 204 -24.25 -11.87 1.08
C LEU A 204 -24.97 -10.70 1.74
N THR A 205 -25.48 -10.92 2.95
CA THR A 205 -26.18 -9.91 3.74
C THR A 205 -25.33 -9.57 4.95
N VAL A 206 -24.89 -8.32 5.07
CA VAL A 206 -24.18 -7.81 6.25
C VAL A 206 -25.16 -7.04 7.11
N LEU A 207 -25.30 -7.42 8.39
CA LEU A 207 -26.19 -6.80 9.36
C LEU A 207 -25.38 -6.11 10.47
N GLY A 208 -25.93 -5.02 11.03
CA GLY A 208 -25.38 -4.29 12.18
C GLY A 208 -24.28 -3.29 11.85
N LEU A 209 -23.65 -3.38 10.68
CA LEU A 209 -22.65 -2.43 10.18
C LEU A 209 -22.90 -2.06 8.72
N GLN A 210 -22.44 -0.86 8.32
CA GLN A 210 -22.50 -0.34 6.96
C GLN A 210 -21.11 0.10 6.48
N GLY A 211 -20.91 0.14 5.17
CA GLY A 211 -19.63 0.49 4.55
C GLY A 211 -18.75 -0.72 4.26
N SER A 212 -19.37 -1.87 3.97
CA SER A 212 -18.66 -3.04 3.48
C SER A 212 -18.21 -2.79 2.03
N GLU A 213 -17.03 -3.31 1.66
CA GLU A 213 -16.43 -3.05 0.36
C GLU A 213 -16.11 -4.36 -0.37
N VAL A 214 -16.42 -4.41 -1.66
CA VAL A 214 -16.05 -5.51 -2.55
C VAL A 214 -14.67 -5.18 -3.15
N PRO A 215 -13.62 -5.96 -2.87
CA PRO A 215 -12.28 -5.66 -3.36
C PRO A 215 -12.19 -5.70 -4.90
N GLN A 216 -11.27 -4.93 -5.49
CA GLN A 216 -11.11 -4.87 -6.96
C GLN A 216 -10.70 -6.21 -7.61
N PHE A 217 -10.16 -7.14 -6.81
CA PHE A 217 -9.77 -8.48 -7.22
C PHE A 217 -10.86 -9.54 -7.00
N SER A 218 -11.98 -9.17 -6.37
CA SER A 218 -13.20 -9.98 -6.30
C SER A 218 -13.93 -9.97 -7.64
N LEU A 219 -14.83 -10.94 -7.82
CA LEU A 219 -15.90 -10.85 -8.81
C LEU A 219 -16.77 -9.62 -8.50
N PRO A 220 -17.05 -8.73 -9.49
CA PRO A 220 -17.93 -7.58 -9.29
C PRO A 220 -19.33 -8.00 -8.87
N THR A 221 -20.01 -7.18 -8.07
CA THR A 221 -21.42 -7.41 -7.70
C THR A 221 -22.35 -7.08 -8.86
N THR A 222 -23.45 -7.82 -8.97
CA THR A 222 -24.54 -7.50 -9.90
C THR A 222 -25.53 -6.50 -9.30
N ASP A 223 -25.73 -6.55 -7.98
CA ASP A 223 -26.59 -5.61 -7.28
C ASP A 223 -26.08 -5.35 -5.85
N VAL A 224 -26.38 -4.16 -5.34
CA VAL A 224 -26.09 -3.74 -3.96
C VAL A 224 -27.29 -3.00 -3.42
N THR A 225 -27.95 -3.57 -2.42
CA THR A 225 -29.12 -3.00 -1.78
C THR A 225 -28.78 -2.57 -0.35
N ASN A 226 -28.98 -1.29 -0.03
CA ASN A 226 -28.85 -0.79 1.33
C ASN A 226 -30.11 -1.16 2.13
N LEU A 227 -29.93 -1.85 3.26
CA LEU A 227 -30.99 -2.20 4.20
C LEU A 227 -31.04 -1.15 5.33
N GLU A 228 -32.10 -1.18 6.15
CA GLU A 228 -32.19 -0.27 7.32
C GLU A 228 -31.05 -0.51 8.33
N ASP A 229 -30.63 -1.77 8.50
CA ASP A 229 -29.63 -2.21 9.47
C ASP A 229 -28.50 -3.01 8.80
N GLY A 230 -28.10 -2.63 7.58
CA GLY A 230 -27.08 -3.39 6.86
C GLY A 230 -27.00 -3.12 5.37
N GLU A 231 -26.29 -4.00 4.67
CA GLU A 231 -26.07 -3.97 3.22
C GLU A 231 -26.22 -5.39 2.67
N GLN A 232 -26.87 -5.53 1.52
CA GLN A 232 -26.96 -6.79 0.80
C GLN A 232 -26.23 -6.68 -0.54
N PHE A 233 -25.40 -7.67 -0.82
CA PHE A 233 -24.60 -7.78 -2.03
C PHE A 233 -25.06 -9.03 -2.78
N ALA A 234 -25.35 -8.90 -4.07
CA ALA A 234 -25.77 -10.01 -4.91
C ALA A 234 -24.82 -10.21 -6.10
N TRP A 235 -24.59 -11.48 -6.45
CA TRP A 235 -23.90 -11.95 -7.65
C TRP A 235 -24.81 -12.93 -8.38
N GLN A 236 -25.45 -12.47 -9.46
CA GLN A 236 -26.37 -13.25 -10.28
C GLN A 236 -25.83 -13.34 -11.71
N TYR A 237 -25.09 -14.40 -12.01
CA TYR A 237 -24.51 -14.63 -13.33
C TYR A 237 -24.99 -15.95 -13.93
N THR A 238 -25.33 -15.92 -15.22
CA THR A 238 -25.67 -17.11 -16.01
C THR A 238 -24.53 -17.43 -16.97
N GLY A 239 -24.01 -18.65 -16.92
CA GLY A 239 -22.94 -19.15 -17.78
C GLY A 239 -21.59 -18.47 -17.53
N LEU A 240 -21.28 -18.10 -16.29
CA LEU A 240 -20.03 -17.47 -15.91
C LEU A 240 -18.88 -18.48 -15.95
N ILE A 241 -17.74 -18.07 -16.51
CA ILE A 241 -16.46 -18.76 -16.34
C ILE A 241 -15.64 -17.90 -15.38
N PRO A 242 -15.63 -18.21 -14.07
CA PRO A 242 -15.00 -17.35 -13.08
C PRO A 242 -13.48 -17.50 -13.16
N ASN A 243 -12.79 -16.35 -13.09
CA ASN A 243 -11.35 -16.24 -12.91
C ASN A 243 -10.98 -15.57 -11.58
N ARG A 244 -11.98 -15.29 -10.74
CA ARG A 244 -11.91 -14.59 -9.47
C ARG A 244 -12.99 -15.14 -8.55
N ASP A 245 -12.70 -15.14 -7.26
CA ASP A 245 -13.63 -15.53 -6.22
C ASP A 245 -14.50 -14.34 -5.79
N ILE A 246 -15.57 -14.63 -5.04
CA ILE A 246 -16.37 -13.60 -4.39
C ILE A 246 -15.70 -13.27 -3.06
N GLN A 247 -15.49 -11.99 -2.80
CA GLN A 247 -14.96 -11.52 -1.53
C GLN A 247 -15.64 -10.23 -1.08
N LEU A 248 -15.90 -10.16 0.22
CA LEU A 248 -16.47 -9.00 0.88
C LEU A 248 -15.61 -8.64 2.09
N ASN A 249 -15.11 -7.40 2.10
CA ASN A 249 -14.43 -6.84 3.26
C ASN A 249 -15.47 -6.09 4.11
N LEU A 250 -15.53 -6.43 5.39
CA LEU A 250 -16.39 -5.75 6.34
C LEU A 250 -15.79 -4.39 6.70
N PRO A 251 -16.63 -3.43 7.11
CA PRO A 251 -16.16 -2.10 7.50
C PRO A 251 -15.17 -2.23 8.66
N THR A 252 -14.02 -1.58 8.51
CA THR A 252 -12.97 -1.59 9.54
C THR A 252 -12.97 -0.27 10.30
N ARG A 253 -12.91 -0.35 11.63
CA ARG A 253 -12.71 0.81 12.49
C ARG A 253 -11.34 0.72 13.14
N LEU A 254 -10.39 1.45 12.59
CA LEU A 254 -9.04 1.49 13.14
C LEU A 254 -8.99 2.30 14.45
N SER A 255 -8.42 1.70 15.49
CA SER A 255 -8.03 2.38 16.73
C SER A 255 -6.90 3.39 16.47
N PHE A 256 -6.59 4.23 17.47
CA PHE A 256 -5.50 5.20 17.37
C PHE A 256 -4.18 4.53 16.96
N ALA A 257 -3.82 3.43 17.63
CA ALA A 257 -2.58 2.70 17.37
C ALA A 257 -2.58 2.12 15.94
N GLN A 258 -3.72 1.57 15.49
CA GLN A 258 -3.88 1.03 14.14
C GLN A 258 -3.76 2.10 13.06
N ARG A 259 -4.33 3.28 13.26
CA ARG A 259 -4.21 4.41 12.32
C ARG A 259 -2.77 4.90 12.20
N VAL A 260 -2.08 5.03 13.33
CA VAL A 260 -0.69 5.47 13.33
C VAL A 260 0.22 4.42 12.70
N ALA A 261 -0.01 3.12 12.96
CA ALA A 261 0.71 2.02 12.34
C ALA A 261 0.52 2.01 10.81
N GLN A 262 -0.71 2.20 10.32
CA GLN A 262 -1.00 2.23 8.88
C GLN A 262 -0.25 3.36 8.14
N LEU A 263 -0.10 4.53 8.78
CA LEU A 263 0.55 5.71 8.21
C LEU A 263 2.05 5.81 8.55
N GLN A 264 2.60 4.80 9.20
CA GLN A 264 3.94 4.85 9.76
C GLN A 264 5.02 5.04 8.69
N ASP A 265 4.93 4.32 7.58
CA ASP A 265 5.89 4.43 6.49
C ASP A 265 5.88 5.84 5.87
N ASP A 266 4.69 6.44 5.75
CA ASP A 266 4.51 7.79 5.27
C ASP A 266 5.09 8.83 6.24
N PHE A 267 4.87 8.66 7.55
CA PHE A 267 5.47 9.52 8.56
C PHE A 267 6.98 9.37 8.65
N ARG A 268 7.52 8.16 8.46
CA ARG A 268 8.97 7.91 8.45
C ARG A 268 9.62 8.57 7.25
N ALA A 269 9.00 8.46 6.07
CA ALA A 269 9.42 9.20 4.89
C ALA A 269 9.38 10.72 5.16
N LEU A 270 8.27 11.23 5.70
CA LEU A 270 8.12 12.64 6.04
C LEU A 270 9.18 13.13 7.04
N GLY A 271 9.48 12.34 8.08
CA GLY A 271 10.53 12.65 9.05
C GLY A 271 11.93 12.67 8.47
N SER A 272 12.20 11.80 7.48
CA SER A 272 13.47 11.77 6.76
C SER A 272 13.67 13.02 5.89
N TRP A 273 12.59 13.52 5.29
CA TRP A 273 12.61 14.70 4.41
C TRP A 273 12.43 16.04 5.14
N ALA A 274 11.90 16.03 6.38
CA ALA A 274 11.62 17.24 7.14
C ALA A 274 12.81 18.21 7.27
N PRO A 275 14.06 17.78 7.55
CA PRO A 275 15.20 18.70 7.62
C PRO A 275 15.47 19.44 6.30
N ILE A 276 15.34 18.74 5.17
CA ILE A 276 15.54 19.30 3.83
C ILE A 276 14.42 20.30 3.52
N LEU A 277 13.16 19.96 3.82
CA LEU A 277 12.02 20.84 3.58
C LEU A 277 12.08 22.11 4.45
N ILE A 278 12.43 21.99 5.73
CA ILE A 278 12.60 23.14 6.62
C ILE A 278 13.75 24.02 6.13
N GLY A 279 14.90 23.43 5.80
CA GLY A 279 16.04 24.17 5.27
C GLY A 279 15.70 24.95 3.99
N LEU A 280 15.02 24.28 3.05
CA LEU A 280 14.58 24.89 1.80
C LEU A 280 13.53 25.99 2.03
N PHE A 281 12.60 25.81 2.97
CA PHE A 281 11.66 26.86 3.37
C PHE A 281 12.39 28.08 3.94
N LEU A 282 13.32 27.89 4.87
CA LEU A 282 14.05 28.98 5.52
C LEU A 282 14.91 29.74 4.51
N ALA A 283 15.59 29.04 3.61
CA ALA A 283 16.32 29.64 2.49
C ALA A 283 15.40 30.45 1.58
N SER A 284 14.23 29.88 1.24
CA SER A 284 13.25 30.53 0.39
C SER A 284 12.68 31.79 1.01
N LEU A 285 12.33 31.73 2.30
CA LEU A 285 11.87 32.86 3.08
C LEU A 285 12.93 33.96 3.15
N ALA A 286 14.19 33.60 3.39
CA ALA A 286 15.29 34.57 3.45
C ALA A 286 15.49 35.32 2.13
N ILE A 287 15.40 34.62 0.99
CA ILE A 287 15.47 35.24 -0.35
C ILE A 287 14.29 36.20 -0.57
N LEU A 288 13.06 35.78 -0.27
CA LEU A 288 11.86 36.61 -0.44
C LEU A 288 11.86 37.86 0.46
N LEU A 289 12.33 37.73 1.71
CA LEU A 289 12.47 38.85 2.62
C LEU A 289 13.60 39.81 2.19
N ARG A 290 14.71 39.27 1.67
CA ARG A 290 15.79 40.09 1.09
C ARG A 290 15.30 40.91 -0.10
N PHE A 291 14.47 40.33 -0.98
CA PHE A 291 13.82 41.07 -2.07
C PHE A 291 12.80 42.10 -1.56
N ALA A 292 12.25 41.92 -0.36
CA ALA A 292 11.39 42.92 0.30
C ALA A 292 12.19 44.05 0.99
N GLY A 293 13.52 43.97 1.04
CA GLY A 293 14.35 44.88 1.82
C GLY A 293 14.33 44.61 3.33
N VAL A 294 13.70 43.53 3.77
CA VAL A 294 13.60 43.14 5.19
C VAL A 294 14.81 42.26 5.54
N ARG A 295 15.57 42.68 6.56
CA ARG A 295 16.69 41.90 7.10
C ARG A 295 16.32 41.39 8.49
N LEU A 296 16.00 40.11 8.58
CA LEU A 296 15.83 39.44 9.86
C LEU A 296 17.17 38.91 10.38
N PRO A 297 17.39 38.95 11.70
CA PRO A 297 18.54 38.32 12.31
C PRO A 297 18.39 36.77 12.27
N LEU A 298 19.50 36.03 12.34
CA LEU A 298 19.49 34.57 12.20
C LEU A 298 18.62 33.88 13.26
N GLU A 299 18.58 34.45 14.46
CA GLU A 299 17.78 33.99 15.60
C GLU A 299 16.30 33.88 15.22
N SER A 300 15.77 34.84 14.45
CA SER A 300 14.37 34.82 13.98
C SER A 300 14.11 33.69 13.00
N TYR A 301 15.04 33.39 12.08
CA TYR A 301 14.90 32.26 11.16
C TYR A 301 14.93 30.93 11.89
N LEU A 302 15.77 30.79 12.92
CA LEU A 302 15.82 29.57 13.73
C LEU A 302 14.53 29.37 14.52
N MET A 303 13.97 30.42 15.12
CA MET A 303 12.64 30.37 15.77
C MET A 303 11.53 29.93 14.81
N ILE A 304 11.56 30.44 13.57
CA ILE A 304 10.65 29.99 12.51
C ILE A 304 10.87 28.51 12.20
N GLY A 305 12.12 28.07 12.12
CA GLY A 305 12.49 26.66 11.96
C GLY A 305 11.91 25.76 13.05
N PHE A 306 11.95 26.18 14.32
CA PHE A 306 11.32 25.44 15.42
C PHE A 306 9.80 25.34 15.26
N ALA A 307 9.13 26.45 14.95
CA ALA A 307 7.68 26.43 14.73
C ALA A 307 7.29 25.53 13.55
N LEU A 308 8.08 25.51 12.47
CA LEU A 308 7.88 24.58 11.36
C LEU A 308 8.16 23.13 11.76
N ALA A 309 9.18 22.87 12.57
CA ALA A 309 9.47 21.53 13.05
C ALA A 309 8.32 20.95 13.89
N LEU A 310 7.60 21.79 14.65
CA LEU A 310 6.43 21.38 15.43
C LEU A 310 5.22 20.95 14.59
N PHE A 311 5.16 21.34 13.31
CA PHE A 311 4.10 20.90 12.40
C PHE A 311 4.08 19.38 12.25
N TYR A 312 5.24 18.74 12.14
CA TYR A 312 5.32 17.30 11.86
C TYR A 312 4.82 16.43 13.02
N PRO A 313 5.27 16.62 14.29
CA PRO A 313 4.69 15.91 15.43
C PRO A 313 3.20 16.18 15.61
N ALA A 314 2.76 17.44 15.40
CA ALA A 314 1.34 17.79 15.50
C ALA A 314 0.51 17.04 14.45
N LEU A 315 0.99 16.97 13.21
CA LEU A 315 0.35 16.22 12.13
C LEU A 315 0.26 14.73 12.45
N THR A 316 1.35 14.11 12.90
CA THR A 316 1.38 12.68 13.28
C THR A 316 0.38 12.39 14.40
N PHE A 317 0.37 13.22 15.45
CA PHE A 317 -0.53 13.03 16.60
C PHE A 317 -2.00 13.21 16.20
N LEU A 318 -2.33 14.30 15.48
CA LEU A 318 -3.71 14.55 15.03
C LEU A 318 -4.19 13.47 14.07
N SER A 319 -3.32 12.91 13.23
CA SER A 319 -3.70 11.85 12.27
C SER A 319 -4.03 10.51 12.95
N GLY A 320 -3.58 10.31 14.20
CA GLY A 320 -4.04 9.18 15.01
C GLY A 320 -5.45 9.39 15.58
N LEU A 321 -5.86 10.65 15.81
CA LEU A 321 -7.15 11.01 16.39
C LEU A 321 -8.26 11.21 15.35
N VAL A 322 -7.91 11.78 14.20
CA VAL A 322 -8.83 12.08 13.11
C VAL A 322 -8.21 11.67 11.77
N ASN A 323 -9.01 11.64 10.70
CA ASN A 323 -8.49 11.35 9.35
C ASN A 323 -7.34 12.31 8.97
N VAL A 324 -6.45 11.85 8.08
CA VAL A 324 -5.23 12.59 7.69
C VAL A 324 -5.56 13.99 7.15
N THR A 325 -6.61 14.13 6.36
CA THR A 325 -7.02 15.42 5.76
C THR A 325 -7.37 16.48 6.81
N PRO A 326 -8.32 16.26 7.74
CA PRO A 326 -8.60 17.24 8.79
C PRO A 326 -7.42 17.44 9.74
N ALA A 327 -6.62 16.40 10.03
CA ALA A 327 -5.41 16.52 10.82
C ALA A 327 -4.41 17.50 10.19
N ALA A 328 -4.18 17.37 8.88
CA ALA A 328 -3.30 18.24 8.10
C ALA A 328 -3.82 19.68 8.01
N ILE A 329 -5.12 19.88 7.81
CA ILE A 329 -5.70 21.22 7.77
C ILE A 329 -5.53 21.90 9.14
N LEU A 330 -5.80 21.19 10.24
CA LEU A 330 -5.72 21.75 11.58
C LEU A 330 -4.26 22.04 11.99
N SER A 331 -3.33 21.13 11.73
CA SER A 331 -1.91 21.35 12.00
C SER A 331 -1.34 22.49 11.15
N LEU A 332 -1.71 22.54 9.86
CA LEU A 332 -1.33 23.64 8.95
C LEU A 332 -1.88 24.97 9.46
N ALA A 333 -3.16 25.03 9.85
CA ALA A 333 -3.80 26.25 10.35
C ALA A 333 -3.13 26.76 11.62
N VAL A 334 -2.88 25.89 12.60
CA VAL A 334 -2.26 26.26 13.89
C VAL A 334 -0.83 26.75 13.69
N VAL A 335 0.00 25.99 12.96
CA VAL A 335 1.41 26.37 12.74
C VAL A 335 1.51 27.60 11.84
N SER A 336 0.68 27.71 10.80
CA SER A 336 0.67 28.89 9.93
C SER A 336 0.23 30.14 10.67
N ALA A 337 -0.81 30.06 11.51
CA ALA A 337 -1.25 31.18 12.34
C ALA A 337 -0.13 31.66 13.27
N LEU A 338 0.55 30.72 13.94
CA LEU A 338 1.69 31.03 14.82
C LEU A 338 2.81 31.76 14.05
N LEU A 339 3.17 31.26 12.87
CA LEU A 339 4.23 31.83 12.03
C LEU A 339 3.85 33.20 11.45
N VAL A 340 2.61 33.36 10.98
CA VAL A 340 2.12 34.64 10.44
C VAL A 340 2.06 35.70 11.54
N VAL A 341 1.62 35.35 12.75
CA VAL A 341 1.62 36.27 13.90
C VAL A 341 3.06 36.67 14.26
N PHE A 342 3.98 35.71 14.38
CA PHE A 342 5.38 35.98 14.69
C PHE A 342 6.06 36.88 13.63
N LEU A 343 5.88 36.57 12.34
CA LEU A 343 6.45 37.35 11.25
C LEU A 343 5.76 38.70 11.08
N GLY A 344 4.46 38.79 11.34
CA GLY A 344 3.70 40.03 11.32
C GLY A 344 4.18 41.02 12.39
N LEU A 345 4.51 40.52 13.58
CA LEU A 345 5.06 41.32 14.69
C LEU A 345 6.52 41.76 14.44
N THR A 346 7.32 40.95 13.75
CA THR A 346 8.76 41.24 13.54
C THR A 346 9.04 42.02 12.25
N ALA A 347 8.32 41.75 11.17
CA ALA A 347 8.57 42.30 9.83
C ALA A 347 7.44 43.20 9.29
N GLY A 348 6.33 43.33 10.02
CA GLY A 348 5.16 44.13 9.64
C GLY A 348 4.11 43.32 8.87
N TRP A 349 2.83 43.58 9.18
CA TRP A 349 1.69 42.76 8.73
C TRP A 349 1.42 42.82 7.21
N ARG A 350 1.43 44.03 6.63
CA ARG A 350 0.87 44.32 5.30
C ARG A 350 1.61 43.63 4.14
N GLN A 351 2.92 43.48 4.25
CA GLN A 351 3.76 42.95 3.16
C GLN A 351 4.11 41.46 3.34
N THR A 352 4.03 40.97 4.57
CA THR A 352 4.56 39.66 4.96
C THR A 352 3.51 38.55 4.80
N TRP A 353 2.24 38.83 5.12
CA TRP A 353 1.20 37.80 5.17
C TRP A 353 1.00 37.03 3.84
N TRP A 354 0.95 37.71 2.69
CA TRP A 354 0.75 37.03 1.40
C TRP A 354 1.95 36.17 0.98
N ARG A 355 3.18 36.69 1.15
CA ARG A 355 4.41 35.98 0.75
C ARG A 355 4.67 34.77 1.64
N VAL A 356 4.49 34.95 2.95
CA VAL A 356 4.67 33.89 3.95
C VAL A 356 3.55 32.87 3.85
N GLY A 357 2.29 33.31 3.72
CA GLY A 357 1.15 32.42 3.53
C GLY A 357 1.29 31.52 2.31
N LEU A 358 1.77 32.07 1.19
CA LEU A 358 2.02 31.28 -0.02
C LEU A 358 3.14 30.25 0.18
N LEU A 359 4.26 30.62 0.82
CA LEU A 359 5.31 29.65 1.15
C LEU A 359 4.82 28.57 2.11
N LEU A 360 4.05 28.93 3.13
CA LEU A 360 3.49 27.96 4.09
C LEU A 360 2.56 26.98 3.39
N LEU A 361 1.70 27.47 2.49
CA LEU A 361 0.84 26.63 1.68
C LEU A 361 1.65 25.66 0.80
N ILE A 362 2.73 26.12 0.17
CA ILE A 362 3.57 25.26 -0.68
C ILE A 362 4.30 24.20 0.15
N PHE A 363 4.93 24.58 1.26
CA PHE A 363 5.78 23.66 2.05
C PHE A 363 5.00 22.78 3.04
N LEU A 364 4.14 23.37 3.87
CA LEU A 364 3.37 22.61 4.86
C LEU A 364 2.09 22.03 4.26
N GLY A 365 1.52 22.69 3.25
CA GLY A 365 0.38 22.14 2.51
C GLY A 365 0.84 21.15 1.44
N ILE A 366 1.27 21.65 0.28
CA ILE A 366 1.46 20.84 -0.93
C ILE A 366 2.56 19.79 -0.76
N PHE A 367 3.75 20.16 -0.30
CA PHE A 367 4.84 19.21 -0.12
C PHE A 367 4.54 18.19 0.98
N SER A 368 4.11 18.64 2.16
CA SER A 368 3.90 17.72 3.29
C SER A 368 2.68 16.83 3.11
N LEU A 369 1.54 17.35 2.66
CA LEU A 369 0.35 16.54 2.34
C LEU A 369 0.57 15.67 1.11
N GLY A 370 1.33 16.17 0.13
CA GLY A 370 1.75 15.39 -1.03
C GLY A 370 2.48 14.12 -0.62
N MET A 371 3.37 14.19 0.38
CA MET A 371 4.09 13.02 0.88
C MET A 371 3.20 11.97 1.55
N LEU A 372 2.03 12.36 2.09
CA LEU A 372 1.07 11.48 2.76
C LEU A 372 -0.03 10.93 1.83
N THR A 373 0.01 11.27 0.54
CA THR A 373 -1.03 10.86 -0.42
C THR A 373 -0.43 10.00 -1.53
N PRO A 374 -1.24 9.13 -2.17
CA PRO A 374 -0.80 8.33 -3.33
C PRO A 374 -0.22 9.20 -4.47
N TRP A 375 -0.61 10.48 -4.52
CA TRP A 375 -0.22 11.47 -5.52
C TRP A 375 1.14 12.13 -5.24
N ARG A 376 1.99 11.53 -4.39
CA ARG A 376 3.28 12.08 -3.95
C ARG A 376 4.10 12.71 -5.06
N ARG A 377 4.28 12.02 -6.19
CA ARG A 377 5.07 12.51 -7.33
C ARG A 377 4.46 13.76 -7.98
N LEU A 378 3.14 13.81 -8.09
CA LEU A 378 2.42 14.92 -8.70
C LEU A 378 2.43 16.15 -7.80
N MET A 379 2.22 15.96 -6.49
CA MET A 379 2.25 17.06 -5.53
C MET A 379 3.66 17.64 -5.35
N THR A 380 4.71 16.81 -5.35
CA THR A 380 6.09 17.32 -5.24
C THR A 380 6.51 18.11 -6.49
N THR A 381 6.18 17.62 -7.69
CA THR A 381 6.45 18.36 -8.94
C THR A 381 5.62 19.64 -9.04
N GLY A 382 4.33 19.59 -8.71
CA GLY A 382 3.45 20.75 -8.68
C GLY A 382 3.88 21.81 -7.66
N GLY A 383 4.25 21.38 -6.44
CA GLY A 383 4.81 22.25 -5.41
C GLY A 383 6.12 22.92 -5.84
N GLY A 384 7.01 22.17 -6.52
CA GLY A 384 8.24 22.72 -7.09
C GLY A 384 7.98 23.76 -8.18
N LEU A 385 7.03 23.52 -9.08
CA LEU A 385 6.67 24.46 -10.14
C LEU A 385 6.06 25.75 -9.56
N LEU A 386 5.18 25.64 -8.56
CA LEU A 386 4.63 26.78 -7.83
C LEU A 386 5.70 27.57 -7.08
N LEU A 387 6.68 26.89 -6.48
CA LEU A 387 7.82 27.53 -5.83
C LEU A 387 8.62 28.37 -6.83
N VAL A 388 9.01 27.78 -7.98
CA VAL A 388 9.76 28.48 -9.03
C VAL A 388 8.97 29.66 -9.57
N ALA A 389 7.67 29.47 -9.88
CA ALA A 389 6.80 30.56 -10.33
C ALA A 389 6.75 31.71 -9.31
N THR A 390 6.66 31.39 -8.02
CA THR A 390 6.68 32.38 -6.93
C THR A 390 7.98 33.19 -6.94
N PHE A 391 9.13 32.54 -7.12
CA PHE A 391 10.42 33.23 -7.24
C PHE A 391 10.52 34.09 -8.49
N MET A 392 10.08 33.59 -9.65
CA MET A 392 10.09 34.37 -10.90
C MET A 392 9.24 35.63 -10.78
N ILE A 393 8.03 35.54 -10.21
CA ILE A 393 7.15 36.69 -9.97
C ILE A 393 7.78 37.67 -8.97
N ALA A 394 8.37 37.15 -7.89
CA ALA A 394 9.04 37.99 -6.89
C ALA A 394 10.26 38.71 -7.46
N TYR A 395 11.03 38.04 -8.32
CA TYR A 395 12.17 38.60 -9.02
C TYR A 395 11.76 39.67 -10.04
N ALA A 396 10.75 39.40 -10.87
CA ALA A 396 10.24 40.34 -11.87
C ALA A 396 9.66 41.63 -11.25
N ARG A 397 9.08 41.52 -10.05
CA ARG A 397 8.54 42.67 -9.29
C ARG A 397 9.62 43.46 -8.54
N ARG A 398 10.88 43.03 -8.56
CA ARG A 398 11.96 43.78 -7.94
C ARG A 398 12.11 45.09 -8.70
N THR A 399 11.80 46.20 -8.04
CA THR A 399 12.06 47.54 -8.58
C THR A 399 13.55 47.63 -8.86
N ILE A 400 13.93 47.63 -10.14
CA ILE A 400 15.30 47.93 -10.57
C ILE A 400 15.52 49.39 -10.15
N SER A 401 16.24 49.62 -9.06
CA SER A 401 16.74 50.96 -8.78
C SER A 401 17.55 51.38 -9.99
N PRO A 402 17.24 52.51 -10.64
CA PRO A 402 18.02 52.98 -11.76
C PRO A 402 19.46 53.07 -11.31
N GLU A 403 20.33 52.40 -12.06
CA GLU A 403 21.77 52.38 -11.83
C GLU A 403 22.23 53.82 -11.62
N PRO A 404 22.97 54.13 -10.54
CA PRO A 404 23.46 55.48 -10.31
C PRO A 404 24.29 55.84 -11.54
N LYS A 405 23.75 56.76 -12.33
CA LYS A 405 24.33 57.28 -13.57
C LYS A 405 25.78 57.61 -13.26
N ALA A 406 26.70 56.79 -13.76
CA ALA A 406 28.12 56.97 -13.54
C ALA A 406 28.46 58.42 -13.91
N GLU A 407 28.86 59.22 -12.93
CA GLU A 407 29.50 60.50 -13.19
C GLU A 407 30.69 60.19 -14.09
N GLN A 408 30.59 60.68 -15.33
CA GLN A 408 31.66 60.70 -16.32
C GLN A 408 32.85 61.45 -15.71
N ALA A 409 33.77 60.70 -15.11
CA ALA A 409 35.09 61.18 -14.78
C ALA A 409 35.96 61.05 -16.03
N SER A 410 36.09 62.19 -16.71
CA SER A 410 37.14 62.63 -17.64
C SER A 410 38.41 61.75 -17.78
N GLU A 411 38.67 61.34 -19.02
CA GLU A 411 40.00 61.28 -19.69
C GLU A 411 40.73 62.66 -19.62
N PRO A 412 42.05 62.85 -19.91
CA PRO A 412 43.05 61.95 -20.54
C PRO A 412 44.55 62.07 -20.06
N GLU A 413 45.45 61.20 -20.58
CA GLU A 413 46.88 61.41 -20.98
C GLU A 413 47.56 60.02 -21.14
N GLU A 414 47.79 59.47 -22.36
CA GLU A 414 48.98 59.64 -23.25
C GLU A 414 50.32 59.55 -22.49
N LYS A 415 51.30 58.64 -22.72
CA LYS A 415 51.99 58.10 -23.93
C LYS A 415 53.19 57.20 -23.44
N PRO A 416 54.17 56.69 -24.25
CA PRO A 416 54.22 55.59 -25.24
C PRO A 416 55.21 54.40 -24.95
N GLU A 417 55.19 53.42 -25.87
CA GLU A 417 56.30 52.61 -26.45
C GLU A 417 57.23 51.74 -25.57
N LEU A 418 57.20 50.42 -25.81
CA LEU A 418 58.29 49.76 -26.55
C LEU A 418 57.83 48.45 -27.21
N GLU A 419 58.40 48.22 -28.39
CA GLU A 419 58.13 47.21 -29.43
C GLU A 419 59.09 45.97 -29.25
N PRO A 420 59.27 45.06 -30.22
CA PRO A 420 58.65 43.73 -30.32
C PRO A 420 59.64 42.55 -30.20
N GLU A 421 59.16 41.31 -30.11
CA GLU A 421 59.95 40.15 -30.58
C GLU A 421 59.06 39.05 -31.19
N LEU A 422 59.58 38.53 -32.30
CA LEU A 422 58.97 37.68 -33.34
C LEU A 422 58.54 36.28 -32.88
N GLU A 423 57.42 35.84 -33.49
CA GLU A 423 57.05 34.52 -34.06
C GLU A 423 58.14 33.41 -34.22
N PRO A 424 57.78 32.10 -34.30
CA PRO A 424 56.71 31.60 -35.18
C PRO A 424 55.85 30.39 -34.75
N GLU A 425 54.60 30.44 -35.21
CA GLU A 425 53.93 29.47 -36.11
C GLU A 425 54.12 27.95 -35.88
N LEU A 426 53.05 27.29 -35.45
CA LEU A 426 52.79 25.88 -35.76
C LEU A 426 51.29 25.65 -36.01
N GLU A 427 51.01 24.99 -37.12
CA GLU A 427 49.71 24.70 -37.73
C GLU A 427 48.79 23.81 -36.86
N PRO A 428 47.46 23.85 -37.11
CA PRO A 428 46.50 23.01 -36.40
C PRO A 428 46.31 21.63 -37.09
N GLU A 429 46.43 20.56 -36.31
CA GLU A 429 45.89 19.24 -36.68
C GLU A 429 44.38 19.17 -36.40
N PRO A 430 43.58 18.51 -37.28
CA PRO A 430 42.15 18.37 -37.09
C PRO A 430 41.82 17.20 -36.16
N GLU A 431 41.34 17.50 -34.95
CA GLU A 431 40.79 16.48 -34.07
C GLU A 431 39.51 15.87 -34.64
N THR A 432 39.56 14.55 -34.71
CA THR A 432 38.64 13.64 -35.35
C THR A 432 37.35 13.51 -34.53
N ALA A 433 36.22 13.41 -35.23
CA ALA A 433 34.92 13.13 -34.63
C ALA A 433 34.94 11.82 -33.83
N PRO A 434 34.32 11.76 -32.63
CA PRO A 434 34.21 10.50 -31.91
C PRO A 434 33.22 9.57 -32.61
N GLU A 435 33.72 8.41 -33.04
CA GLU A 435 32.92 7.24 -33.39
C GLU A 435 32.05 6.82 -32.19
N LEU A 436 30.76 6.62 -32.47
CA LEU A 436 29.84 5.95 -31.57
C LEU A 436 30.30 4.49 -31.37
N PRO A 437 30.47 4.02 -30.12
CA PRO A 437 30.73 2.61 -29.89
C PRO A 437 29.51 1.76 -30.31
N PRO A 438 29.73 0.55 -30.85
CA PRO A 438 28.65 -0.39 -31.13
C PRO A 438 27.94 -0.74 -29.82
N GLY A 439 26.61 -0.76 -29.88
CA GLY A 439 25.71 -0.84 -28.74
C GLY A 439 26.14 -1.85 -27.68
N ASP A 440 26.51 -1.33 -26.51
CA ASP A 440 26.59 -2.09 -25.28
C ASP A 440 25.22 -2.71 -25.02
N ALA A 441 25.18 -4.04 -25.11
CA ALA A 441 24.12 -4.83 -24.52
C ALA A 441 23.99 -4.39 -23.07
N THR A 442 22.84 -3.81 -22.75
CA THR A 442 22.47 -3.43 -21.39
C THR A 442 22.75 -4.63 -20.48
N PRO A 443 23.50 -4.48 -19.38
CA PRO A 443 23.70 -5.56 -18.43
C PRO A 443 22.34 -6.11 -18.05
N ARG A 444 22.06 -7.38 -18.40
CA ARG A 444 20.83 -8.06 -17.99
C ARG A 444 20.75 -7.92 -16.48
N GLN A 445 19.73 -7.21 -15.99
CA GLN A 445 19.49 -7.11 -14.56
C GLN A 445 19.43 -8.54 -14.00
N PRO A 446 20.11 -8.82 -12.86
CA PRO A 446 20.05 -10.13 -12.24
C PRO A 446 18.59 -10.46 -11.97
N VAL A 447 18.14 -11.60 -12.52
CA VAL A 447 16.79 -12.11 -12.36
C VAL A 447 16.62 -12.40 -10.86
N ARG A 448 15.73 -11.65 -10.20
CA ARG A 448 15.45 -11.84 -8.76
C ARG A 448 14.54 -13.04 -8.59
N ALA A 449 14.90 -13.98 -7.72
CA ALA A 449 14.02 -15.07 -7.31
C ALA A 449 12.73 -14.52 -6.68
N HIS A 450 11.60 -15.21 -6.89
CA HIS A 450 10.32 -14.87 -6.26
C HIS A 450 9.79 -16.09 -5.50
N CYS A 451 9.18 -15.87 -4.33
CA CYS A 451 8.59 -16.93 -3.53
C CYS A 451 7.40 -17.56 -4.27
N PRO A 452 7.33 -18.88 -4.42
CA PRO A 452 6.23 -19.54 -5.13
C PRO A 452 4.89 -19.41 -4.40
N GLN A 453 4.90 -19.30 -3.07
CA GLN A 453 3.69 -19.24 -2.25
C GLN A 453 3.03 -17.84 -2.30
N CYS A 454 3.83 -16.77 -2.23
CA CYS A 454 3.30 -15.41 -2.08
C CYS A 454 3.75 -14.42 -3.17
N GLY A 455 4.56 -14.85 -4.13
CA GLY A 455 5.05 -14.01 -5.24
C GLY A 455 6.03 -12.90 -4.84
N ARG A 456 6.50 -12.86 -3.59
CA ARG A 456 7.42 -11.82 -3.10
C ARG A 456 8.85 -12.09 -3.58
N ALA A 457 9.55 -11.05 -4.05
CA ALA A 457 10.97 -11.16 -4.42
C ALA A 457 11.82 -11.58 -3.20
N LEU A 458 12.66 -12.60 -3.40
CA LEU A 458 13.61 -13.12 -2.42
C LEU A 458 14.99 -12.51 -2.68
N ALA A 459 15.73 -12.22 -1.60
CA ALA A 459 17.16 -11.91 -1.72
C ALA A 459 17.95 -13.24 -1.74
N GLU A 460 19.13 -13.23 -2.37
CA GLU A 460 19.94 -14.42 -2.70
C GLU A 460 20.40 -15.23 -1.47
N ASP A 461 20.23 -14.72 -0.25
CA ASP A 461 20.73 -15.29 1.01
C ASP A 461 19.65 -15.77 2.00
N TYR A 462 18.36 -15.74 1.62
CA TYR A 462 17.29 -16.18 2.52
C TYR A 462 16.99 -17.68 2.36
N ALA A 463 17.10 -18.41 3.47
CA ALA A 463 16.62 -19.79 3.58
C ALA A 463 15.08 -19.87 3.70
N PHE A 464 14.40 -18.75 4.02
CA PHE A 464 12.95 -18.72 4.19
C PHE A 464 12.37 -17.42 3.63
N CYS A 465 11.17 -17.48 3.05
CA CYS A 465 10.49 -16.27 2.59
C CYS A 465 10.03 -15.41 3.78
N PRO A 466 10.45 -14.13 3.90
CA PRO A 466 10.05 -13.26 5.00
C PRO A 466 8.57 -12.84 4.95
N GLY A 467 7.85 -13.15 3.86
CA GLY A 467 6.42 -12.85 3.73
C GLY A 467 5.51 -13.93 4.31
N CYS A 468 5.85 -15.21 4.11
CA CYS A 468 4.97 -16.34 4.45
C CYS A 468 5.68 -17.45 5.23
N SER A 469 6.96 -17.25 5.61
CA SER A 469 7.79 -18.23 6.32
C SER A 469 7.99 -19.56 5.59
N TYR A 470 7.71 -19.60 4.28
CA TYR A 470 7.90 -20.78 3.44
C TYR A 470 9.39 -21.05 3.23
N ASP A 471 9.82 -22.30 3.39
CA ASP A 471 11.21 -22.72 3.18
C ASP A 471 11.58 -22.59 1.70
N THR A 472 12.69 -21.90 1.42
CA THR A 472 13.18 -21.64 0.07
C THR A 472 14.47 -22.39 -0.23
N SER A 473 14.84 -23.38 0.62
CA SER A 473 16.01 -24.24 0.42
C SER A 473 15.99 -25.01 -0.90
N ASP A 474 14.80 -25.28 -1.45
CA ASP A 474 14.59 -26.16 -2.61
C ASP A 474 14.42 -25.38 -3.93
N LEU A 475 15.05 -24.20 -4.03
CA LEU A 475 15.16 -23.44 -5.28
C LEU A 475 16.29 -24.01 -6.14
N HIS A 476 15.94 -24.55 -7.31
CA HIS A 476 16.90 -25.05 -8.28
C HIS A 476 17.09 -24.04 -9.42
N ARG A 477 18.36 -23.76 -9.75
CA ARG A 477 18.73 -22.91 -10.87
C ARG A 477 18.92 -23.74 -12.14
N CYS A 478 18.18 -23.42 -13.19
CA CYS A 478 18.31 -24.06 -14.48
C CYS A 478 19.68 -23.81 -15.10
N GLU A 479 20.43 -24.88 -15.42
CA GLU A 479 21.76 -24.77 -16.04
C GLU A 479 21.70 -24.13 -17.44
N SER A 480 20.62 -24.36 -18.20
CA SER A 480 20.49 -23.86 -19.57
C SER A 480 20.18 -22.36 -19.65
N CYS A 481 19.27 -21.85 -18.82
CA CYS A 481 18.77 -20.47 -18.93
C CYS A 481 19.01 -19.60 -17.70
N GLY A 482 19.45 -20.19 -16.58
CA GLY A 482 19.70 -19.48 -15.32
C GLY A 482 18.45 -19.11 -14.54
N HIS A 483 17.25 -19.54 -14.95
CA HIS A 483 16.00 -19.34 -14.23
C HIS A 483 15.96 -20.17 -12.95
N GLU A 484 15.63 -19.56 -11.82
CA GLU A 484 15.45 -20.24 -10.54
C GLU A 484 13.97 -20.59 -10.36
N GLN A 485 13.69 -21.86 -10.11
CA GLN A 485 12.35 -22.34 -9.84
C GLN A 485 12.36 -23.35 -8.69
N TYR A 486 11.25 -23.39 -7.96
CA TYR A 486 11.06 -24.34 -6.88
C TYR A 486 10.78 -25.73 -7.45
N ILE A 487 11.47 -26.75 -6.93
CA ILE A 487 11.21 -28.15 -7.22
C ILE A 487 10.86 -28.82 -5.90
N PRO A 488 9.63 -29.35 -5.70
CA PRO A 488 9.31 -30.12 -4.51
C PRO A 488 10.27 -31.32 -4.41
N PRO A 489 10.76 -31.67 -3.21
CA PRO A 489 11.69 -32.80 -3.04
C PRO A 489 11.09 -34.16 -3.48
N GLU A 490 9.77 -34.23 -3.62
CA GLU A 490 9.04 -35.42 -4.08
C GLU A 490 8.90 -35.49 -5.62
N ALA A 491 9.30 -34.44 -6.36
CA ALA A 491 9.15 -34.39 -7.81
C ALA A 491 10.28 -35.17 -8.52
N GLU A 492 9.96 -36.35 -9.04
CA GLU A 492 10.94 -37.27 -9.63
C GLU A 492 11.56 -36.76 -10.94
N LYS A 493 10.84 -35.89 -11.68
CA LYS A 493 11.31 -35.17 -12.88
C LYS A 493 10.59 -33.85 -13.04
N THR A 494 11.34 -32.77 -13.17
CA THR A 494 10.81 -31.42 -13.40
C THR A 494 11.50 -30.76 -14.57
N TYR A 495 10.75 -29.95 -15.31
CA TYR A 495 11.26 -29.19 -16.45
C TYR A 495 11.31 -27.71 -16.08
N CYS A 496 12.28 -26.99 -16.61
CA CYS A 496 12.36 -25.55 -16.45
C CYS A 496 11.15 -24.88 -17.11
N LEU A 497 10.39 -24.07 -16.36
CA LEU A 497 9.21 -23.33 -16.84
C LEU A 497 9.58 -22.31 -17.95
N HIS A 498 10.84 -21.86 -17.98
CA HIS A 498 11.29 -20.85 -18.94
C HIS A 498 11.81 -21.45 -20.25
N CYS A 499 12.59 -22.54 -20.20
CA CYS A 499 13.20 -23.12 -21.41
C CYS A 499 12.76 -24.54 -21.76
N GLY A 500 12.07 -25.24 -20.85
CA GLY A 500 11.63 -26.62 -21.05
C GLY A 500 12.70 -27.69 -20.87
N ASP A 501 13.93 -27.32 -20.49
CA ASP A 501 15.00 -28.30 -20.25
C ASP A 501 14.78 -29.04 -18.91
N PRO A 502 15.17 -30.33 -18.82
CA PRO A 502 15.07 -31.08 -17.58
C PRO A 502 15.99 -30.49 -16.50
N LEU A 503 15.44 -30.29 -15.31
CA LEU A 503 16.19 -29.97 -14.11
C LEU A 503 16.53 -31.30 -13.44
N CYS A 504 17.83 -31.60 -13.35
CA CYS A 504 18.37 -32.86 -12.82
C CYS A 504 17.88 -33.17 -11.40
#